data_AF-A0A6C2YUV6-F1
#
_entry.id   AF-A0A6C2YUV6-F1
#
_cell.length_a   1.000
_cell.length_b   1.000
_cell.length_c   1.000
_cell.angle_alpha   90.00
_cell.angle_beta   90.00
_cell.angle_gamma   90.00
#
_symmetry.space_group_name_H-M   'P 1'
#
loop_
_entity.id
_entity.type
_entity.pdbx_description
1 polymer ?
#
loop_
_entity_poly.entity_id
_entity_poly.type
_entity_poly.pdbx_seq_one_letter_code
_entity_poly.pdbx_strand_id
1 'polypeptide(L)'
;MKGFMQRCLAVGGLGLTLAMGVGCTGVTGDRVSNFVDPCWPERYNAQARSSVVSYFGAQAQNGHILDQTIWNYHFEPGTDKLHPGGMEKLDNLIRRRPAPDGRLFLATARDLSYSEGEPALYAQQRQELDGKRIQAIQRYLNSQTAGRPMQFEVLVHDPVEVNQRGLSASLVDLQNTASVQGSLLGAGGAAGGGAAGGGAAGGAGGIGAAGAGAAGAAAGGANNAGAAAGGGTR
;
A
#
# COMPACT_ATOMS: atom_id res chain seq x y z
N MET A 1 -16.37 15.38 49.44
CA MET A 1 -16.74 16.15 48.24
C MET A 1 -15.79 17.35 48.12
N LYS A 2 -14.69 17.20 47.38
CA LYS A 2 -13.63 18.21 47.23
C LYS A 2 -13.19 18.22 45.76
N GLY A 3 -13.20 19.40 45.13
CA GLY A 3 -12.42 19.66 43.92
C GLY A 3 -13.21 19.90 42.63
N PHE A 4 -13.99 20.99 42.54
CA PHE A 4 -14.60 21.48 41.29
C PHE A 4 -14.08 22.89 40.90
N MET A 5 -12.90 23.30 41.35
CA MET A 5 -12.32 24.63 41.02
C MET A 5 -10.92 24.52 40.42
N GLN A 6 -10.81 23.93 39.23
CA GLN A 6 -9.57 23.98 38.46
C GLN A 6 -9.81 23.98 36.95
N ARG A 7 -10.82 24.75 36.51
CA ARG A 7 -11.18 24.94 35.10
C ARG A 7 -11.53 26.40 34.80
N CYS A 8 -10.62 27.35 35.01
CA CYS A 8 -10.80 28.74 34.54
C CYS A 8 -9.54 29.44 34.00
N LEU A 9 -8.38 28.78 33.87
CA LEU A 9 -7.11 29.46 33.55
C LEU A 9 -6.29 28.78 32.45
N ALA A 10 -6.92 28.45 31.31
CA ALA A 10 -6.19 27.95 30.14
C ALA A 10 -6.84 28.32 28.80
N VAL A 11 -7.45 29.52 28.69
CA VAL A 11 -8.07 30.03 27.43
C VAL A 11 -7.45 31.36 26.96
N GLY A 12 -6.49 31.93 27.69
CA GLY A 12 -5.94 33.27 27.41
C GLY A 12 -4.52 33.31 26.83
N GLY A 13 -4.14 32.38 25.94
CA GLY A 13 -2.76 32.29 25.43
C GLY A 13 -2.62 31.97 23.94
N LEU A 14 -3.67 32.20 23.14
CA LEU A 14 -3.68 32.05 21.68
C LEU A 14 -3.57 33.41 20.98
N GLY A 15 -2.62 34.22 21.43
CA GLY A 15 -2.31 35.51 20.83
C GLY A 15 -0.83 35.66 20.61
N LEU A 16 -0.43 35.76 19.34
CA LEU A 16 0.76 36.49 18.92
C LEU A 16 2.14 35.79 19.04
N THR A 17 2.31 34.64 18.37
CA THR A 17 3.65 34.21 17.90
C THR A 17 3.60 33.72 16.45
N LEU A 18 2.95 34.52 15.58
CA LEU A 18 2.97 34.33 14.12
C LEU A 18 3.81 35.42 13.45
N ALA A 19 5.01 35.67 13.97
CA ALA A 19 5.89 36.72 13.46
C ALA A 19 7.37 36.33 13.57
N MET A 20 7.75 35.15 13.06
CA MET A 20 9.13 34.88 12.63
C MET A 20 9.14 34.04 11.35
N GLY A 21 8.33 34.46 10.38
CA GLY A 21 8.60 34.19 8.98
C GLY A 21 9.34 35.38 8.40
N VAL A 22 10.59 35.60 8.80
CA VAL A 22 11.51 36.52 8.10
C VAL A 22 11.92 35.82 6.80
N GLY A 23 10.96 35.68 5.90
CA GLY A 23 11.22 35.35 4.52
C GLY A 23 11.70 36.61 3.83
N CYS A 24 12.97 36.62 3.44
CA CYS A 24 13.54 37.31 2.27
C CYS A 24 13.02 38.71 1.91
N THR A 25 12.60 39.54 2.87
CA THR A 25 12.33 40.96 2.63
C THR A 25 13.64 41.73 2.74
N GLY A 26 14.54 41.47 1.79
CA GLY A 26 15.70 42.31 1.53
C GLY A 26 15.22 43.69 1.08
N VAL A 27 15.16 44.61 2.04
CA VAL A 27 15.07 46.05 1.81
C VAL A 27 16.36 46.47 1.09
N THR A 28 16.36 46.50 -0.26
CA THR A 28 17.15 47.42 -1.12
C THR A 28 16.97 47.06 -2.61
N GLY A 29 16.14 47.82 -3.34
CA GLY A 29 16.26 47.98 -4.81
C GLY A 29 15.12 47.42 -5.68
N ASP A 30 14.04 48.19 -5.82
CA ASP A 30 12.75 47.89 -6.50
C ASP A 30 12.78 47.62 -8.02
N ARG A 31 13.92 47.21 -8.61
CA ARG A 31 13.99 46.91 -10.06
C ARG A 31 14.55 45.56 -10.43
N VAL A 32 15.25 44.84 -9.55
CA VAL A 32 15.78 43.48 -9.85
C VAL A 32 15.00 42.41 -9.11
N SER A 33 14.46 42.71 -7.92
CA SER A 33 13.63 41.79 -7.13
C SER A 33 12.30 41.43 -7.79
N ASN A 34 11.81 42.23 -8.75
CA ASN A 34 10.62 41.91 -9.55
C ASN A 34 10.92 40.96 -10.73
N PHE A 35 12.19 40.83 -11.15
CA PHE A 35 12.57 39.97 -12.28
C PHE A 35 13.25 38.65 -11.86
N VAL A 36 13.79 38.59 -10.64
CA VAL A 36 14.49 37.41 -10.12
C VAL A 36 13.85 37.01 -8.79
N ASP A 37 13.40 35.75 -8.67
CA ASP A 37 12.89 35.22 -7.39
C ASP A 37 14.00 35.38 -6.33
N PRO A 38 13.80 36.22 -5.30
CA PRO A 38 14.81 36.42 -4.25
C PRO A 38 15.16 35.15 -3.47
N CYS A 39 14.36 34.09 -3.62
CA CYS A 39 14.55 32.79 -2.98
C CYS A 39 15.19 31.75 -3.91
N TRP A 40 15.70 32.17 -5.08
CA TRP A 40 16.50 31.33 -5.95
C TRP A 40 17.95 31.24 -5.42
N PRO A 41 18.55 30.04 -5.34
CA PRO A 41 18.02 28.74 -5.76
C PRO A 41 17.39 27.93 -4.62
N GLU A 42 17.46 28.38 -3.36
CA GLU A 42 17.18 27.57 -2.18
C GLU A 42 15.76 27.00 -2.16
N ARG A 43 14.76 27.80 -2.52
CA ARG A 43 13.35 27.38 -2.56
C ARG A 43 13.12 26.27 -3.59
N TYR A 44 13.68 26.41 -4.78
CA TYR A 44 13.55 25.43 -5.85
C TYR A 44 14.33 24.15 -5.54
N ASN A 45 15.52 24.26 -4.96
CA ASN A 45 16.30 23.10 -4.51
C ASN A 45 15.57 22.34 -3.39
N ALA A 46 14.94 23.05 -2.46
CA ALA A 46 14.13 22.43 -1.40
C ALA A 46 12.91 21.70 -1.98
N GLN A 47 12.21 22.31 -2.94
CA GLN A 47 11.07 21.70 -3.63
C GLN A 47 11.48 20.49 -4.47
N ALA A 48 12.59 20.58 -5.20
CA ALA A 48 13.11 19.47 -5.99
C ALA A 48 13.55 18.30 -5.09
N ARG A 49 14.19 18.59 -3.95
CA ARG A 49 14.53 17.56 -2.97
C ARG A 49 13.29 16.93 -2.36
N SER A 50 12.29 17.73 -1.96
CA SER A 50 11.07 17.18 -1.36
C SER A 50 10.27 16.34 -2.35
N SER A 51 10.22 16.73 -3.63
CA SER A 51 9.58 15.92 -4.67
C SER A 51 10.30 14.61 -4.90
N VAL A 52 11.63 14.56 -4.81
CA VAL A 52 12.38 13.31 -4.94
C VAL A 52 12.22 12.42 -3.71
N VAL A 53 12.36 13.00 -2.51
CA VAL A 53 12.28 12.27 -1.23
C VAL A 53 10.89 11.67 -1.00
N SER A 54 9.82 12.33 -1.45
CA SER A 54 8.46 11.82 -1.26
C SER A 54 8.23 10.46 -1.94
N TYR A 55 8.78 10.26 -3.15
CA TYR A 55 8.68 8.97 -3.85
C TYR A 55 9.50 7.86 -3.16
N PHE A 56 10.72 8.20 -2.71
CA PHE A 56 11.53 7.24 -1.94
C PHE A 56 10.88 6.85 -0.62
N GLY A 57 10.14 7.76 0.01
CA GLY A 57 9.38 7.47 1.23
C GLY A 57 8.37 6.35 1.04
N ALA A 58 7.57 6.40 -0.03
CA ALA A 58 6.59 5.35 -0.34
C ALA A 58 7.27 4.00 -0.64
N GLN A 59 8.38 4.02 -1.40
CA GLN A 59 9.12 2.80 -1.70
C GLN A 59 9.74 2.17 -0.45
N ALA A 60 10.32 2.99 0.45
CA ALA A 60 10.88 2.53 1.71
C ALA A 60 9.80 1.93 2.63
N GLN A 61 8.62 2.55 2.70
CA GLN A 61 7.48 2.03 3.45
C GLN A 61 6.99 0.68 2.89
N ASN A 62 6.87 0.56 1.56
CA ASN A 62 6.49 -0.70 0.93
C ASN A 62 7.54 -1.79 1.20
N GLY A 63 8.84 -1.47 1.11
CA GLY A 63 9.93 -2.37 1.45
C GLY A 63 9.86 -2.84 2.91
N HIS A 64 9.56 -1.92 3.82
CA HIS A 64 9.37 -2.23 5.24
C HIS A 64 8.19 -3.19 5.47
N ILE A 65 7.05 -2.96 4.81
CA ILE A 65 5.90 -3.87 4.88
C ILE A 65 6.27 -5.27 4.38
N LEU A 66 6.91 -5.36 3.22
CA LEU A 66 7.33 -6.65 2.62
C LEU A 66 8.28 -7.42 3.54
N ASP A 67 9.20 -6.72 4.18
CA ASP A 67 10.18 -7.32 5.08
C ASP A 67 9.55 -7.73 6.43
N GLN A 68 8.53 -7.04 6.90
CA GLN A 68 7.74 -7.43 8.07
C GLN A 68 6.65 -8.47 7.75
N THR A 69 6.49 -8.85 6.49
CA THR A 69 5.47 -9.81 6.06
C THR A 69 5.93 -11.26 6.31
N ILE A 70 5.07 -12.03 6.96
CA ILE A 70 5.17 -13.48 7.10
C ILE A 70 4.35 -14.11 5.97
N TRP A 71 5.05 -14.75 5.05
CA TRP A 71 4.49 -15.39 3.86
C TRP A 71 4.02 -16.83 4.12
N ASN A 72 3.19 -17.36 3.22
CA ASN A 72 2.61 -18.71 3.33
C ASN A 72 3.68 -19.81 3.44
N TYR A 73 4.84 -19.65 2.78
CA TYR A 73 5.93 -20.62 2.84
C TYR A 73 6.67 -20.68 4.19
N HIS A 74 6.37 -19.77 5.13
CA HIS A 74 6.83 -19.87 6.52
C HIS A 74 5.97 -20.83 7.36
N PHE A 75 4.89 -21.37 6.80
CA PHE A 75 4.02 -22.36 7.42
C PHE A 75 4.06 -23.68 6.65
N GLU A 76 3.70 -24.77 7.32
CA GLU A 76 3.40 -26.03 6.64
C GLU A 76 2.10 -25.87 5.80
N PRO A 77 2.08 -26.34 4.53
CA PRO A 77 0.95 -26.14 3.63
C PRO A 77 -0.38 -26.65 4.20
N GLY A 78 -1.42 -25.82 4.15
CA GLY A 78 -2.76 -26.12 4.65
C GLY A 78 -2.88 -26.11 6.18
N THR A 79 -1.84 -25.68 6.91
CA THR A 79 -1.82 -25.70 8.38
C THR A 79 -1.39 -24.36 8.99
N ASP A 80 -1.55 -24.26 10.31
CA ASP A 80 -1.11 -23.17 11.17
C ASP A 80 0.28 -23.41 11.80
N LYS A 81 0.94 -24.53 11.49
CA LYS A 81 2.25 -24.87 12.06
C LYS A 81 3.36 -24.07 11.38
N LEU A 82 4.17 -23.39 12.20
CA LEU A 82 5.34 -22.65 11.73
C LEU A 82 6.44 -23.61 11.28
N HIS A 83 6.93 -23.41 10.06
CA HIS A 83 8.11 -24.08 9.53
C HIS A 83 9.37 -23.52 10.23
N PRO A 84 10.50 -24.26 10.30
CA PRO A 84 11.76 -23.74 10.84
C PRO A 84 12.21 -22.40 10.25
N GLY A 85 12.04 -22.20 8.94
CA GLY A 85 12.32 -20.90 8.31
C GLY A 85 11.36 -19.77 8.74
N GLY A 86 10.13 -20.10 9.14
CA GLY A 86 9.20 -19.18 9.79
C GLY A 86 9.67 -18.74 11.16
N MET A 87 10.12 -19.71 11.97
CA MET A 87 10.69 -19.45 13.28
C MET A 87 11.94 -18.57 13.21
N GLU A 88 12.87 -18.86 12.30
CA GLU A 88 14.08 -18.04 12.10
C GLU A 88 13.74 -16.62 11.65
N LYS A 89 12.75 -16.45 10.76
CA LYS A 89 12.28 -15.11 10.35
C LYS A 89 11.75 -14.33 11.54
N LEU A 90 10.89 -14.92 12.37
CA LEU A 90 10.35 -14.27 13.58
C LEU A 90 11.46 -13.92 14.58
N ASP A 91 12.43 -14.82 14.77
CA ASP A 91 13.62 -14.56 15.60
C ASP A 91 14.44 -13.39 15.06
N ASN A 92 14.61 -13.29 13.74
CA ASN A 92 15.29 -12.14 13.12
C ASN A 92 14.56 -10.84 13.44
N LEU A 93 13.23 -10.82 13.32
CA LEU A 93 12.41 -9.63 13.60
C LEU A 93 12.50 -9.18 15.06
N ILE A 94 12.46 -10.11 16.02
CA ILE A 94 12.60 -9.82 17.46
C ILE A 94 13.98 -9.23 17.78
N ARG A 95 15.04 -9.65 17.06
CA ARG A 95 16.43 -9.24 17.31
C ARG A 95 16.84 -7.97 16.58
N ARG A 96 15.91 -7.31 15.87
CA ARG A 96 16.21 -6.06 15.14
C ARG A 96 16.59 -4.93 16.08
N ARG A 97 17.54 -4.12 15.60
CA ARG A 97 18.03 -2.91 16.25
C ARG A 97 17.67 -1.69 15.38
N PRO A 98 17.40 -0.52 15.97
CA PRO A 98 17.54 -0.16 17.39
C PRO A 98 16.44 -0.73 18.30
N ALA A 99 15.25 -0.97 17.76
CA ALA A 99 14.15 -1.64 18.44
C ALA A 99 13.40 -2.54 17.44
N PRO A 100 12.83 -3.68 17.89
CA PRO A 100 11.95 -4.46 17.05
C PRO A 100 10.68 -3.66 16.73
N ASP A 101 10.16 -3.85 15.51
CA ASP A 101 8.87 -3.28 15.14
C ASP A 101 7.75 -4.14 15.74
N GLY A 102 6.77 -3.49 16.36
CA GLY A 102 5.59 -4.15 16.90
C GLY A 102 4.59 -4.55 15.83
N ARG A 103 4.69 -4.02 14.60
CA ARG A 103 3.73 -4.31 13.52
C ARG A 103 4.27 -5.39 12.59
N LEU A 104 3.54 -6.50 12.55
CA LEU A 104 3.82 -7.62 11.66
C LEU A 104 2.67 -7.78 10.67
N PHE A 105 3.00 -8.19 9.45
CA PHE A 105 2.00 -8.44 8.42
C PHE A 105 1.93 -9.94 8.13
N LEU A 106 0.73 -10.48 7.99
CA LEU A 106 0.51 -11.86 7.57
C LEU A 106 -0.09 -11.84 6.17
N ALA A 107 0.58 -12.51 5.22
CA ALA A 107 0.03 -12.77 3.90
C ALA A 107 -1.18 -13.70 4.02
N THR A 108 -2.20 -13.47 3.20
CA THR A 108 -3.42 -14.28 3.28
C THR A 108 -3.13 -15.73 2.87
N ALA A 109 -3.75 -16.68 3.56
CA ALA A 109 -3.64 -18.09 3.24
C ALA A 109 -4.16 -18.37 1.82
N ARG A 110 -3.28 -18.79 0.91
CA ARG A 110 -3.62 -19.13 -0.49
C ARG A 110 -3.30 -20.59 -0.84
N ASP A 111 -2.91 -21.36 0.16
CA ASP A 111 -2.46 -22.75 0.08
C ASP A 111 -3.58 -23.78 0.27
N LEU A 112 -4.83 -23.32 0.36
CA LEU A 112 -6.02 -24.17 0.36
C LEU A 112 -6.44 -24.54 -1.07
N SER A 113 -6.91 -25.77 -1.28
CA SER A 113 -7.46 -26.21 -2.56
C SER A 113 -8.82 -25.54 -2.82
N TYR A 114 -8.98 -24.93 -3.99
CA TYR A 114 -10.25 -24.36 -4.42
C TYR A 114 -11.18 -25.46 -4.94
N SER A 115 -12.41 -25.51 -4.42
CA SER A 115 -13.49 -26.37 -4.91
C SER A 115 -14.52 -25.50 -5.64
N GLU A 116 -14.76 -25.78 -6.93
CA GLU A 116 -15.74 -25.05 -7.74
C GLU A 116 -17.18 -25.20 -7.23
N GLY A 117 -17.49 -26.31 -6.55
CA GLY A 117 -18.83 -26.60 -6.04
C GLY A 117 -19.26 -25.71 -4.88
N GLU A 118 -18.31 -25.19 -4.09
CA GLU A 118 -18.59 -24.49 -2.83
C GLU A 118 -17.61 -23.31 -2.61
N PRO A 119 -17.64 -22.27 -3.46
CA PRO A 119 -16.72 -21.13 -3.36
C PRO A 119 -16.84 -20.36 -2.04
N ALA A 120 -18.00 -20.42 -1.38
CA ALA A 120 -18.22 -19.77 -0.10
C ALA A 120 -17.40 -20.41 1.04
N LEU A 121 -17.28 -21.75 1.06
CA LEU A 121 -16.49 -22.45 2.07
C LEU A 121 -15.01 -22.12 1.95
N TYR A 122 -14.50 -21.93 0.74
CA TYR A 122 -13.11 -21.54 0.51
C TYR A 122 -12.77 -20.21 1.20
N ALA A 123 -13.63 -19.20 1.07
CA ALA A 123 -13.44 -17.90 1.71
C ALA A 123 -13.45 -18.01 3.24
N GLN A 124 -14.36 -18.80 3.80
CA GLN A 124 -14.44 -19.05 5.24
C GLN A 124 -13.20 -19.79 5.76
N GLN A 125 -12.81 -20.89 5.10
CA GLN A 125 -11.64 -21.68 5.49
C GLN A 125 -10.35 -20.85 5.48
N ARG A 126 -10.20 -19.92 4.51
CA ARG A 126 -9.07 -18.97 4.48
C ARG A 126 -9.06 -18.08 5.71
N GLN A 127 -10.19 -17.46 6.05
CA GLN A 127 -10.28 -16.58 7.22
C GLN A 127 -10.01 -17.33 8.53
N GLU A 128 -10.52 -18.55 8.66
CA GLU A 128 -10.26 -19.40 9.82
C GLU A 128 -8.78 -19.78 9.92
N LEU A 129 -8.13 -20.09 8.80
CA LEU A 129 -6.72 -20.44 8.75
C LEU A 129 -5.84 -19.23 9.06
N ASP A 130 -6.15 -18.06 8.51
CA ASP A 130 -5.46 -16.79 8.82
C ASP A 130 -5.54 -16.51 10.32
N GLY A 131 -6.72 -16.67 10.94
CA GLY A 131 -6.91 -16.53 12.38
C GLY A 131 -6.05 -17.49 13.21
N LYS A 132 -5.93 -18.75 12.78
CA LYS A 132 -5.06 -19.74 13.44
C LYS A 132 -3.58 -19.40 13.28
N ARG A 133 -3.14 -18.96 12.10
CA ARG A 133 -1.76 -18.52 11.84
C ARG A 133 -1.38 -17.30 12.68
N ILE A 134 -2.28 -16.33 12.83
CA ILE A 134 -2.08 -15.18 13.75
C ILE A 134 -1.83 -15.68 15.17
N GLN A 135 -2.67 -16.60 15.67
CA GLN A 135 -2.49 -17.15 17.01
C GLN A 135 -1.17 -17.93 17.15
N ALA A 136 -0.77 -18.70 16.14
CA ALA A 136 0.50 -19.43 16.14
C ALA A 136 1.70 -18.48 16.22
N ILE A 137 1.70 -17.40 15.43
CA ILE A 137 2.72 -16.33 15.49
C ILE A 137 2.74 -15.70 16.89
N GLN A 138 1.59 -15.30 17.42
CA GLN A 138 1.50 -14.67 18.75
C GLN A 138 2.00 -15.60 19.86
N ARG A 139 1.64 -16.88 19.83
CA ARG A 139 2.14 -17.89 20.80
C ARG A 139 3.67 -18.01 20.71
N TYR A 140 4.22 -18.08 19.51
CA TYR A 140 5.67 -18.15 19.32
C TYR A 140 6.38 -16.90 19.83
N LEU A 141 5.94 -15.71 19.42
CA LEU A 141 6.52 -14.44 19.85
C LEU A 141 6.47 -14.28 21.38
N ASN A 142 5.33 -14.56 22.00
CA ASN A 142 5.17 -14.50 23.46
C ASN A 142 6.15 -15.44 24.18
N SER A 143 6.40 -16.63 23.62
CA SER A 143 7.37 -17.57 24.19
C SER A 143 8.81 -17.06 24.08
N GLN A 144 9.18 -16.46 22.96
CA GLN A 144 10.53 -15.90 22.73
C GLN A 144 10.77 -14.62 23.54
N THR A 145 9.73 -13.82 23.79
CA THR A 145 9.83 -12.56 24.52
C THR A 145 9.48 -12.67 25.99
N ALA A 146 9.39 -13.87 26.56
CA ALA A 146 9.05 -14.05 27.96
C ALA A 146 9.96 -13.26 28.92
N GLY A 147 11.24 -13.07 28.57
CA GLY A 147 12.19 -12.28 29.35
C GLY A 147 12.08 -10.75 29.17
N ARG A 148 11.46 -10.29 28.08
CA ARG A 148 11.23 -8.87 27.78
C ARG A 148 9.89 -8.75 27.05
N PRO A 149 8.76 -8.64 27.77
CA PRO A 149 7.44 -8.60 27.16
C PRO A 149 7.34 -7.44 26.15
N MET A 150 7.03 -7.79 24.90
CA MET A 150 6.81 -6.84 23.81
C MET A 150 5.44 -7.13 23.19
N GLN A 151 4.73 -6.09 22.79
CA GLN A 151 3.42 -6.24 22.16
C GLN A 151 3.61 -6.23 20.65
N PHE A 152 3.23 -7.34 20.01
CA PHE A 152 3.19 -7.44 18.55
C PHE A 152 1.75 -7.44 18.07
N GLU A 153 1.45 -6.52 17.15
CA GLU A 153 0.20 -6.45 16.40
C GLU A 153 0.41 -7.17 15.07
N VAL A 154 -0.34 -8.24 14.84
CA VAL A 154 -0.29 -9.00 13.59
C VAL A 154 -1.52 -8.62 12.76
N LEU A 155 -1.28 -7.98 11.62
CA LEU A 155 -2.31 -7.52 10.68
C LEU A 155 -2.31 -8.40 9.44
N VAL A 156 -3.49 -8.80 8.96
CA VAL A 156 -3.60 -9.48 7.66
C VAL A 156 -3.43 -8.45 6.57
N HIS A 157 -2.37 -8.58 5.78
CA HIS A 157 -2.08 -7.73 4.63
C HIS A 157 -1.46 -8.58 3.54
N ASP A 158 -1.93 -8.43 2.31
CA ASP A 158 -1.60 -9.29 1.18
C ASP A 158 -0.80 -8.52 0.12
N PRO A 159 0.45 -8.10 0.43
CA PRO A 159 1.26 -7.41 -0.55
C PRO A 159 1.72 -8.38 -1.64
N VAL A 160 2.09 -7.83 -2.79
CA VAL A 160 2.69 -8.61 -3.87
C VAL A 160 4.05 -9.15 -3.40
N GLU A 161 4.32 -10.42 -3.66
CA GLU A 161 5.59 -11.07 -3.29
C GLU A 161 6.81 -10.35 -3.89
N VAL A 162 7.90 -10.32 -3.14
CA VAL A 162 9.14 -9.57 -3.45
C VAL A 162 9.79 -10.02 -4.78
N ASN A 163 9.44 -11.20 -5.29
CA ASN A 163 10.00 -11.77 -6.51
C ASN A 163 9.10 -11.61 -7.75
N GLN A 164 7.91 -11.02 -7.63
CA GLN A 164 7.09 -10.75 -8.81
C GLN A 164 7.65 -9.54 -9.57
N ARG A 165 7.88 -9.73 -10.88
CA ARG A 165 8.38 -8.66 -11.75
C ARG A 165 7.39 -7.50 -11.72
N GLY A 166 7.85 -6.31 -11.34
CA GLY A 166 7.09 -5.06 -11.33
C GLY A 166 6.80 -4.50 -12.73
N LEU A 167 6.47 -5.34 -13.73
CA LEU A 167 6.10 -4.88 -15.07
C LEU A 167 4.94 -3.89 -15.02
N SER A 168 3.98 -4.12 -14.12
CA SER A 168 2.88 -3.19 -13.85
C SER A 168 3.36 -1.86 -13.29
N ALA A 169 4.30 -1.86 -12.34
CA ALA A 169 4.88 -0.63 -11.79
C ALA A 169 5.67 0.17 -12.85
N SER A 170 6.44 -0.53 -13.70
CA SER A 170 7.16 0.09 -14.82
C SER A 170 6.21 0.74 -15.83
N LEU A 171 5.06 0.12 -16.11
CA LEU A 171 4.05 0.69 -17.01
C LEU A 171 3.41 1.95 -16.43
N VAL A 172 3.13 1.97 -15.11
CA VAL A 172 2.59 3.16 -14.43
C VAL A 172 3.59 4.30 -14.45
N ASP A 173 4.88 4.04 -14.22
CA ASP A 173 5.93 5.05 -14.31
C ASP A 173 6.04 5.62 -15.74
N LEU A 174 5.98 4.77 -16.75
CA LEU A 174 6.00 5.17 -18.16
C LEU A 174 4.77 6.02 -18.52
N GLN A 175 3.59 5.66 -18.00
CA GLN A 175 2.36 6.46 -18.17
C GLN A 175 2.42 7.80 -17.42
N ASN A 176 2.94 7.83 -16.20
CA ASN A 176 3.12 9.06 -15.44
C ASN A 176 4.13 9.98 -16.13
N THR A 177 5.25 9.44 -16.63
CA THR A 177 6.26 10.23 -17.34
C THR A 177 5.76 10.71 -18.71
N ALA A 178 5.02 9.87 -19.44
CA ALA A 178 4.45 10.24 -20.74
C ALA A 178 3.26 11.21 -20.62
N SER A 179 2.50 11.18 -19.52
CA SER A 179 1.40 12.12 -19.28
C SER A 179 1.88 13.53 -18.91
N VAL A 180 3.13 13.67 -18.45
CA VAL A 180 3.82 14.96 -18.30
C VAL A 180 4.45 15.39 -19.65
N GLN A 181 3.69 15.29 -20.74
CA GLN A 181 3.93 16.13 -21.91
C GLN A 181 3.04 17.37 -21.76
N GLY A 182 3.48 18.29 -20.89
CA GLY A 182 3.01 19.66 -20.97
C GLY A 182 3.25 20.16 -22.38
N SER A 183 2.19 20.66 -23.03
CA SER A 183 2.33 21.45 -24.25
C SER A 183 3.18 22.67 -23.93
N LEU A 184 4.48 22.53 -24.13
CA LEU A 184 5.48 23.59 -24.05
C LEU A 184 5.65 24.21 -25.44
N LEU A 185 4.52 24.45 -26.13
CA LEU A 185 4.48 25.37 -27.28
C LEU A 185 4.59 26.80 -26.74
N GLY A 186 5.82 27.19 -26.43
CA GLY A 186 6.21 28.58 -26.29
C GLY A 186 6.44 29.20 -27.67
N ALA A 187 5.67 30.25 -27.98
CA ALA A 187 6.03 31.42 -28.80
C ALA A 187 4.80 32.36 -28.70
N GLY A 188 4.84 33.54 -28.09
CA GLY A 188 5.80 34.61 -28.30
C GLY A 188 5.17 35.70 -29.17
N GLY A 189 4.42 36.62 -28.53
CA GLY A 189 4.15 38.00 -28.99
C GLY A 189 3.26 38.23 -30.21
N ALA A 190 2.15 38.96 -30.02
CA ALA A 190 1.84 40.23 -30.71
C ALA A 190 0.34 40.57 -30.63
N ALA A 191 0.07 41.86 -30.60
CA ALA A 191 -1.21 42.55 -30.51
C ALA A 191 -2.32 42.08 -31.47
N GLY A 192 -3.56 42.46 -31.13
CA GLY A 192 -4.61 42.72 -32.12
C GLY A 192 -5.82 41.81 -32.00
N GLY A 193 -6.99 42.42 -31.82
CA GLY A 193 -8.27 41.73 -31.72
C GLY A 193 -8.71 41.04 -33.01
N GLY A 194 -9.85 40.35 -32.93
CA GLY A 194 -10.51 39.80 -34.11
C GLY A 194 -11.30 38.54 -33.78
N ALA A 195 -12.57 38.57 -34.12
CA ALA A 195 -13.52 37.49 -33.95
C ALA A 195 -13.33 36.32 -34.93
N ALA A 196 -14.06 35.24 -34.63
CA ALA A 196 -14.60 34.22 -35.54
C ALA A 196 -13.69 33.03 -35.96
N GLY A 197 -14.14 31.84 -35.55
CA GLY A 197 -14.57 30.78 -36.46
C GLY A 197 -13.51 29.86 -37.08
N GLY A 198 -13.72 28.55 -36.93
CA GLY A 198 -13.17 27.53 -37.85
C GLY A 198 -12.45 26.40 -37.13
N GLY A 199 -13.02 25.19 -37.21
CA GLY A 199 -12.48 23.99 -36.55
C GLY A 199 -11.44 23.20 -37.37
N ALA A 200 -10.86 22.20 -36.71
CA ALA A 200 -10.25 20.98 -37.25
C ALA A 200 -10.20 19.98 -36.08
N ALA A 201 -10.94 18.87 -36.05
CA ALA A 201 -10.81 17.64 -36.86
C ALA A 201 -9.62 16.75 -36.45
N GLY A 202 -9.94 15.51 -36.02
CA GLY A 202 -9.04 14.36 -35.89
C GLY A 202 -8.71 14.00 -34.42
N GLY A 203 -8.90 12.77 -33.92
CA GLY A 203 -9.36 11.52 -34.52
C GLY A 203 -9.53 10.49 -33.40
N ALA A 204 -10.55 9.64 -33.56
CA ALA A 204 -10.85 8.51 -32.70
C ALA A 204 -9.89 7.33 -32.99
N GLY A 205 -9.56 6.58 -31.94
CA GLY A 205 -8.87 5.30 -32.03
C GLY A 205 -9.32 4.37 -30.91
N GLY A 206 -10.52 3.78 -31.07
CA GLY A 206 -10.99 2.70 -30.22
C GLY A 206 -10.34 1.37 -30.61
N ILE A 207 -10.02 0.55 -29.61
CA ILE A 207 -9.66 -0.87 -29.80
C ILE A 207 -10.82 -1.70 -29.25
N GLY A 208 -11.43 -2.46 -30.16
CA GLY A 208 -12.70 -3.13 -29.99
C GLY A 208 -12.65 -4.41 -29.15
N ALA A 209 -13.82 -4.69 -28.59
CA ALA A 209 -14.23 -6.00 -28.12
C ALA A 209 -14.35 -6.97 -29.31
N ALA A 210 -13.84 -8.19 -29.12
CA ALA A 210 -14.17 -9.34 -29.95
C ALA A 210 -14.82 -10.40 -29.04
N GLY A 211 -16.15 -10.47 -29.10
CA GLY A 211 -16.92 -11.62 -28.67
C GLY A 211 -17.27 -12.47 -29.90
N ALA A 212 -17.17 -13.79 -29.77
CA ALA A 212 -17.88 -14.74 -30.61
C ALA A 212 -18.22 -15.96 -29.74
N GLY A 213 -19.51 -16.13 -29.47
CA GLY A 213 -20.05 -17.33 -28.85
C GLY A 213 -20.32 -18.42 -29.88
N ALA A 214 -20.45 -19.66 -29.39
CA ALA A 214 -21.21 -20.70 -30.07
C ALA A 214 -21.81 -21.64 -29.00
N ALA A 215 -23.13 -21.68 -28.97
CA ALA A 215 -23.93 -22.65 -28.25
C ALA A 215 -23.95 -23.99 -29.01
N GLY A 216 -23.99 -25.10 -28.29
CA GLY A 216 -24.20 -26.44 -28.83
C GLY A 216 -24.60 -27.40 -27.72
N ALA A 217 -25.75 -28.07 -27.91
CA ALA A 217 -26.56 -28.72 -26.90
C ALA A 217 -26.29 -30.22 -26.70
N ALA A 218 -26.56 -30.66 -25.46
CA ALA A 218 -27.27 -31.89 -25.05
C ALA A 218 -26.71 -33.32 -25.24
N ALA A 219 -27.20 -34.18 -24.31
CA ALA A 219 -27.07 -35.64 -24.12
C ALA A 219 -25.75 -36.12 -23.49
N GLY A 220 -25.69 -36.95 -22.44
CA GLY A 220 -26.66 -37.77 -21.71
C GLY A 220 -25.92 -39.01 -21.18
N GLY A 221 -26.24 -39.48 -19.96
CA GLY A 221 -25.78 -40.77 -19.40
C GLY A 221 -24.93 -40.61 -18.12
N ALA A 222 -25.44 -40.85 -16.90
CA ALA A 222 -25.91 -42.09 -16.26
C ALA A 222 -24.80 -42.86 -15.50
N ASN A 223 -25.07 -43.01 -14.20
CA ASN A 223 -24.59 -44.04 -13.25
C ASN A 223 -23.18 -43.87 -12.65
N ASN A 224 -23.08 -43.69 -11.33
CA ASN A 224 -23.11 -44.86 -10.44
C ASN A 224 -23.36 -44.47 -8.97
N ALA A 225 -24.23 -45.26 -8.34
CA ALA A 225 -24.55 -45.24 -6.92
C ALA A 225 -23.66 -46.20 -6.14
N GLY A 226 -23.46 -45.91 -4.86
CA GLY A 226 -22.84 -46.78 -3.85
C GLY A 226 -22.42 -45.91 -2.66
N ALA A 227 -23.20 -45.67 -1.61
CA ALA A 227 -23.93 -46.55 -0.68
C ALA A 227 -23.02 -47.45 0.18
N ALA A 228 -23.23 -47.33 1.50
CA ALA A 228 -22.86 -48.22 2.62
C ALA A 228 -21.40 -48.18 3.12
N ALA A 229 -21.05 -48.34 4.41
CA ALA A 229 -21.79 -48.46 5.68
C ALA A 229 -20.78 -48.61 6.85
N GLY A 230 -21.22 -48.31 8.09
CA GLY A 230 -20.75 -48.92 9.35
C GLY A 230 -19.44 -48.38 9.95
N GLY A 231 -19.25 -48.15 11.25
CA GLY A 231 -19.93 -48.67 12.44
C GLY A 231 -18.97 -49.58 13.24
N GLY A 232 -18.73 -49.26 14.53
CA GLY A 232 -18.13 -50.17 15.54
C GLY A 232 -16.83 -49.65 16.19
N THR A 233 -16.87 -49.15 17.42
CA THR A 233 -16.64 -49.86 18.70
C THR A 233 -15.25 -50.49 18.88
N ARG A 234 -14.46 -49.90 19.80
CA ARG A 234 -13.97 -50.55 21.03
C ARG A 234 -13.46 -49.49 22.00
#